data_AF-Q5DCQ7-F1
#
_entry.id   AF-Q5DCQ7-F1
#
_cell.length_a   1.000
_cell.length_b   1.000
_cell.length_c   1.000
_cell.angle_alpha   90.00
_cell.angle_beta   90.00
_cell.angle_gamma   90.00
#
_symmetry.space_group_name_H-M   'P 1'
#
loop_
_entity.id
_entity.type
_entity.pdbx_description
1 polymer ?
#
loop_
_entity_poly.entity_id
_entity_poly.type
_entity_poly.pdbx_seq_one_letter_code
_entity_poly.pdbx_strand_id
1 'polypeptide(L)'
;MQFPSFSSNNFFVVARQLTSSSAHNNAYTSFIRSRFHEVKSAKPELSNFDVFKKLSKLYKSLPAEEVEKLKCEANERQSEIKKATRYAYRNGMPRSPPNSGLKVFMKQKLKDCKGTPVSQMKSDFKDTTKQWLSLPESKQLEYNNIAKDLKTDYEVKLKEWATENNLRYTKRISILAERFYKLNHPK
;
A
#
# COMPACT_ATOMS: atom_id res chain seq x y z
N MET A 1 25.84 -21.92 19.15
CA MET A 1 24.40 -22.07 18.88
C MET A 1 23.86 -20.73 18.42
N GLN A 2 23.42 -20.64 17.17
CA GLN A 2 23.01 -19.39 16.53
C GLN A 2 21.50 -19.25 16.67
N PHE A 3 21.02 -18.23 17.38
CA PHE A 3 19.59 -17.93 17.50
C PHE A 3 19.04 -17.48 16.13
N PRO A 4 17.88 -17.99 15.68
CA PRO A 4 17.26 -17.45 14.48
C PRO A 4 16.70 -16.06 14.80
N SER A 5 17.13 -15.06 14.03
CA SER A 5 16.60 -13.71 14.06
C SER A 5 15.13 -13.73 13.63
N PHE A 6 14.20 -13.49 14.55
CA PHE A 6 12.79 -13.34 14.22
C PHE A 6 12.58 -12.03 13.46
N SER A 7 12.43 -12.19 12.14
CA SER A 7 12.17 -11.12 11.18
C SER A 7 10.84 -10.42 11.48
N SER A 8 10.88 -9.09 11.51
CA SER A 8 9.73 -8.15 11.62
C SER A 8 8.64 -8.33 10.54
N ASN A 9 8.78 -9.32 9.66
CA ASN A 9 7.89 -9.63 8.55
C ASN A 9 6.59 -10.35 8.97
N ASN A 10 6.52 -10.97 10.15
CA ASN A 10 5.30 -11.66 10.61
C ASN A 10 4.17 -10.73 11.06
N PHE A 11 4.47 -9.47 11.44
CA PHE A 11 3.47 -8.47 11.83
C PHE A 11 2.47 -8.18 10.70
N PHE A 12 2.98 -8.01 9.47
CA PHE A 12 2.14 -7.62 8.34
C PHE A 12 1.33 -8.79 7.77
N VAL A 13 1.83 -10.01 7.87
CA VAL A 13 1.13 -11.21 7.37
C VAL A 13 -0.04 -11.57 8.29
N VAL A 14 0.20 -11.64 9.61
CA VAL A 14 -0.83 -11.95 10.60
C VAL A 14 -1.88 -10.84 10.68
N ALA A 15 -1.46 -9.57 10.68
CA ALA A 15 -2.41 -8.46 10.63
C ALA A 15 -3.25 -8.52 9.35
N ARG A 16 -2.66 -8.80 8.18
CA ARG A 16 -3.37 -8.87 6.89
C ARG A 16 -4.32 -10.07 6.80
N GLN A 17 -3.98 -11.23 7.39
CA GLN A 17 -4.83 -12.42 7.39
C GLN A 17 -6.03 -12.29 8.34
N LEU A 18 -5.86 -11.66 9.51
CA LEU A 18 -6.95 -11.44 10.46
C LEU A 18 -7.91 -10.30 10.03
N THR A 19 -7.50 -9.48 9.07
CA THR A 19 -8.23 -8.31 8.56
C THR A 19 -8.61 -8.53 7.07
N SER A 20 -9.17 -9.70 6.74
CA SER A 20 -9.34 -10.17 5.36
C SER A 20 -10.80 -10.09 4.84
N SER A 21 -11.74 -9.46 5.54
CA SER A 21 -13.16 -9.48 5.12
C SER A 21 -13.76 -8.16 4.65
N SER A 22 -13.04 -7.05 4.66
CA SER A 22 -13.40 -5.88 3.84
C SER A 22 -12.19 -4.98 3.70
N ALA A 23 -12.13 -4.17 2.64
CA ALA A 23 -11.20 -3.05 2.58
C ALA A 23 -11.32 -2.23 3.88
N HIS A 24 -10.36 -2.39 4.80
CA HIS A 24 -10.54 -1.96 6.19
C HIS A 24 -10.73 -0.46 6.31
N ASN A 25 -11.72 -0.06 7.12
CA ASN A 25 -11.83 1.26 7.73
C ASN A 25 -10.45 1.68 8.27
N ASN A 26 -9.89 2.76 7.72
CA ASN A 26 -8.61 3.33 8.15
C ASN A 26 -8.59 3.63 9.67
N ALA A 27 -9.76 3.90 10.27
CA ALA A 27 -9.96 4.13 11.70
C ALA A 27 -9.53 2.96 12.57
N TYR A 28 -10.10 1.77 12.34
CA TYR A 28 -9.78 0.57 13.11
C TYR A 28 -8.29 0.25 13.07
N THR A 29 -7.70 0.24 11.86
CA THR A 29 -6.29 -0.07 11.70
C THR A 29 -5.39 0.96 12.40
N SER A 30 -5.77 2.25 12.37
CA SER A 30 -5.06 3.31 13.06
C SER A 30 -5.18 3.17 14.58
N PHE A 31 -6.38 2.87 15.09
CA PHE A 31 -6.64 2.60 16.50
C PHE A 31 -5.77 1.45 17.02
N ILE A 32 -5.81 0.30 16.35
CA ILE A 32 -5.00 -0.87 16.74
C ILE A 32 -3.52 -0.51 16.76
N ARG A 33 -3.01 0.16 15.70
CA ARG A 33 -1.59 0.55 15.62
C ARG A 33 -1.17 1.50 16.75
N SER A 34 -2.02 2.46 17.10
CA SER A 34 -1.71 3.43 18.15
C SER A 34 -1.55 2.78 19.53
N ARG A 35 -2.41 1.81 19.85
CA ARG A 35 -2.47 1.16 21.18
C ARG A 35 -1.69 -0.15 21.26
N PHE A 36 -1.18 -0.69 20.15
CA PHE A 36 -0.53 -2.01 20.12
C PHE A 36 0.67 -2.09 21.06
N HIS A 37 1.59 -1.13 20.97
CA HIS A 37 2.82 -1.12 21.77
C HIS A 37 2.53 -0.87 23.25
N GLU A 38 1.53 -0.06 23.59
CA GLU A 38 1.09 0.16 24.98
C GLU A 38 0.62 -1.15 25.60
N VAL A 39 -0.24 -1.90 24.92
CA VAL A 39 -0.76 -3.18 25.43
C VAL A 39 0.33 -4.25 25.51
N LYS A 40 1.23 -4.30 24.50
CA LYS A 40 2.31 -5.29 24.44
C LYS A 40 3.43 -5.02 25.45
N SER A 41 3.75 -3.75 25.73
CA SER A 41 4.74 -3.38 26.74
C SER A 41 4.23 -3.62 28.16
N ALA A 42 2.94 -3.34 28.43
CA ALA A 42 2.32 -3.64 29.72
C ALA A 42 2.24 -5.14 30.03
N LYS A 43 2.11 -5.98 28.98
CA LYS A 43 2.08 -7.44 29.12
C LYS A 43 2.93 -8.12 28.03
N PRO A 44 4.25 -8.18 28.21
CA PRO A 44 5.17 -8.73 27.22
C PRO A 44 4.90 -10.20 26.89
N GLU A 45 4.35 -10.96 27.85
CA GLU A 45 4.03 -12.39 27.69
C GLU A 45 2.85 -12.67 26.77
N LEU A 46 1.97 -11.68 26.52
CA LEU A 46 0.81 -11.90 25.66
C LEU A 46 1.24 -12.17 24.22
N SER A 47 0.65 -13.17 23.58
CA SER A 47 0.81 -13.36 22.14
C SER A 47 0.33 -12.12 21.39
N ASN A 48 0.95 -11.82 20.25
CA ASN A 48 0.48 -10.75 19.37
C ASN A 48 -1.00 -10.94 19.03
N PHE A 49 -1.44 -12.19 18.82
CA PHE A 49 -2.84 -12.53 18.57
C PHE A 49 -3.76 -12.06 19.71
N ASP A 50 -3.38 -12.29 20.96
CA ASP A 50 -4.18 -11.90 22.13
C ASP A 50 -4.24 -10.38 22.30
N VAL A 51 -3.16 -9.68 21.98
CA VAL A 51 -3.14 -8.20 21.93
C VAL A 51 -4.15 -7.70 20.90
N PHE A 52 -4.13 -8.27 19.68
CA PHE A 52 -5.10 -7.91 18.63
C PHE A 52 -6.54 -8.24 19.06
N LYS A 53 -6.79 -9.42 19.63
CA LYS A 53 -8.11 -9.83 20.10
C LYS A 53 -8.65 -8.88 21.17
N LYS A 54 -7.79 -8.48 22.11
CA LYS A 54 -8.13 -7.50 23.15
C LYS A 54 -8.47 -6.14 22.54
N LEU A 55 -7.60 -5.61 21.68
CA LEU A 55 -7.82 -4.30 21.05
C LEU A 55 -9.04 -4.30 20.10
N SER A 56 -9.32 -5.42 19.43
CA SER A 56 -10.52 -5.56 18.59
C SER A 56 -11.80 -5.51 19.42
N LYS A 57 -11.83 -6.21 20.56
CA LYS A 57 -12.95 -6.11 21.52
C LYS A 57 -13.12 -4.69 22.03
N LEU A 58 -12.02 -4.03 22.39
CA LEU A 58 -12.05 -2.64 22.85
C LEU A 58 -12.62 -1.69 21.80
N TYR A 59 -12.20 -1.82 20.54
CA TYR A 59 -12.73 -0.99 19.45
C TYR A 59 -14.24 -1.21 19.24
N LYS A 60 -14.71 -2.46 19.35
CA LYS A 60 -16.14 -2.80 19.22
C LYS A 60 -16.99 -2.29 20.39
N SER A 61 -16.38 -2.09 21.57
CA SER A 61 -17.05 -1.54 22.75
C SER A 61 -16.97 -0.01 22.84
N LEU A 62 -16.30 0.67 21.91
CA LEU A 62 -16.25 2.14 21.92
C LEU A 62 -17.64 2.72 21.61
N PRO A 63 -17.99 3.88 22.22
CA PRO A 63 -19.18 4.63 21.85
C PRO A 63 -19.19 4.95 20.34
N ALA A 64 -20.38 5.02 19.75
CA ALA A 64 -20.53 5.34 18.33
C ALA A 64 -19.88 6.70 17.98
N GLU A 65 -19.99 7.69 18.86
CA GLU A 65 -19.38 9.01 18.70
C GLU A 65 -17.85 8.95 18.59
N GLU A 66 -17.19 8.17 19.46
CA GLU A 66 -15.73 7.98 19.40
C GLU A 66 -15.31 7.24 18.13
N VAL A 67 -16.08 6.23 17.71
CA VAL A 67 -15.82 5.50 16.46
C VAL A 67 -15.95 6.43 15.26
N GLU A 68 -16.95 7.31 15.23
CA GLU A 68 -17.10 8.30 14.16
C GLU A 68 -15.95 9.32 14.15
N LYS A 69 -15.52 9.81 15.33
CA LYS A 69 -14.34 10.67 15.43
C LYS A 69 -13.10 10.01 14.83
N LEU A 70 -12.84 8.75 15.18
CA LEU A 70 -11.72 7.97 14.63
C LEU A 70 -11.83 7.77 13.11
N LYS A 71 -13.04 7.65 12.56
CA LYS A 71 -13.28 7.61 11.11
C LYS A 71 -12.96 8.95 10.44
N CYS A 72 -13.42 10.07 11.02
CA CYS A 72 -13.13 11.40 10.53
C CYS A 72 -11.61 11.65 10.48
N GLU A 73 -10.90 11.43 11.58
CA GLU A 73 -9.44 11.60 11.65
C GLU A 73 -8.71 10.71 10.63
N ALA A 74 -9.17 9.47 10.45
CA ALA A 74 -8.58 8.55 9.50
C ALA A 74 -8.81 8.96 8.04
N ASN A 75 -9.97 9.55 7.74
CA ASN A 75 -10.31 10.09 6.43
C ASN A 75 -9.50 11.36 6.13
N GLU A 76 -9.37 12.28 7.08
CA GLU A 76 -8.53 13.47 6.98
C GLU A 76 -7.07 13.09 6.72
N ARG A 77 -6.52 12.15 7.51
CA ARG A 77 -5.17 11.64 7.30
C ARG A 77 -4.98 11.04 5.90
N GLN A 78 -5.97 10.29 5.41
CA GLN A 78 -5.94 9.73 4.07
C GLN A 78 -5.98 10.81 2.99
N SER A 79 -6.74 11.88 3.22
CA SER A 79 -6.80 13.06 2.35
C SER A 79 -5.45 13.76 2.26
N GLU A 80 -4.81 14.01 3.41
CA GLU A 80 -3.48 14.64 3.47
C GLU A 80 -2.40 13.78 2.79
N ILE A 81 -2.43 12.46 2.98
CA ILE A 81 -1.52 11.56 2.25
C ILE A 81 -1.75 11.64 0.74
N LYS A 82 -3.01 11.69 0.29
CA LYS A 82 -3.33 11.84 -1.15
C LYS A 82 -2.85 13.18 -1.69
N LYS A 83 -3.04 14.27 -0.92
CA LYS A 83 -2.57 15.62 -1.26
C LYS A 83 -1.05 15.66 -1.41
N ALA A 84 -0.33 15.18 -0.40
CA ALA A 84 1.14 15.08 -0.42
C ALA A 84 1.64 14.23 -1.60
N THR A 85 1.01 13.07 -1.84
CA THR A 85 1.38 12.18 -2.94
C THR A 85 1.15 12.83 -4.31
N ARG A 86 0.03 13.53 -4.50
CA ARG A 86 -0.24 14.28 -5.74
C ARG A 86 0.78 15.41 -5.94
N TYR A 87 1.12 16.12 -4.87
CA TYR A 87 2.14 17.17 -4.92
C TYR A 87 3.50 16.59 -5.30
N ALA A 88 3.95 15.50 -4.68
CA ALA A 88 5.20 14.83 -5.02
C ALA A 88 5.23 14.38 -6.51
N TYR A 89 4.13 13.80 -7.01
CA TYR A 89 4.04 13.42 -8.43
C TYR A 89 4.09 14.60 -9.40
N ARG A 90 3.55 15.77 -9.02
CA ARG A 90 3.66 17.00 -9.82
C ARG A 90 5.10 17.54 -9.84
N ASN A 91 5.87 17.23 -8.82
CA ASN A 91 7.27 17.65 -8.65
C ASN A 91 8.25 16.51 -8.94
N GLY A 92 7.96 15.70 -9.96
CA GLY A 92 8.92 14.74 -10.51
C GLY A 92 9.06 13.41 -9.77
N MET A 93 8.30 13.15 -8.69
CA MET A 93 8.36 11.84 -8.03
C MET A 93 7.96 10.74 -9.04
N PRO A 94 8.79 9.70 -9.25
CA PRO A 94 8.46 8.63 -10.18
C PRO A 94 7.16 7.92 -9.81
N ARG A 95 6.37 7.52 -10.82
CA ARG A 95 5.13 6.74 -10.63
C ARG A 95 5.44 5.25 -10.62
N SER A 96 4.73 4.51 -9.77
CA SER A 96 4.91 3.06 -9.68
C SER A 96 4.58 2.37 -11.00
N PRO A 97 5.45 1.46 -11.49
CA PRO A 97 5.20 0.71 -12.70
C PRO A 97 4.17 -0.40 -12.48
N PRO A 98 3.70 -1.05 -13.56
CA PRO A 98 3.00 -2.33 -13.47
C PRO A 98 3.82 -3.34 -12.64
N ASN A 99 3.21 -3.92 -11.61
CA ASN A 99 3.91 -4.78 -10.64
C ASN A 99 3.70 -6.28 -10.85
N SER A 100 3.12 -6.67 -11.99
CA SER A 100 2.93 -8.07 -12.41
C SER A 100 2.91 -8.16 -13.93
N GLY A 101 3.23 -9.34 -14.49
CA GLY A 101 3.20 -9.57 -15.93
C GLY A 101 1.83 -9.28 -16.55
N LEU A 102 0.74 -9.70 -15.88
CA LEU A 102 -0.63 -9.36 -16.30
C LEU A 102 -0.83 -7.86 -16.48
N LYS A 103 -0.33 -7.03 -15.56
CA LYS A 103 -0.49 -5.57 -15.66
C LYS A 103 0.39 -4.97 -16.75
N VAL A 104 1.57 -5.53 -17.01
CA VAL A 104 2.40 -5.15 -18.17
C VAL A 104 1.65 -5.47 -19.45
N PHE A 105 1.12 -6.68 -19.58
CA PHE A 105 0.32 -7.12 -20.72
C PHE A 105 -0.91 -6.25 -20.94
N MET A 106 -1.69 -6.00 -19.88
CA MET A 106 -2.86 -5.10 -19.94
C MET A 106 -2.48 -3.69 -20.38
N LYS A 107 -1.38 -3.12 -19.85
CA LYS A 107 -0.91 -1.79 -20.25
C LYS A 107 -0.58 -1.74 -21.74
N GLN A 108 -0.03 -2.82 -22.30
CA GLN A 108 0.29 -2.89 -23.74
C GLN A 108 -0.94 -3.10 -24.61
N LYS A 109 -1.84 -4.01 -24.23
CA LYS A 109 -3.05 -4.35 -24.99
C LYS A 109 -4.10 -3.24 -24.97
N LEU A 110 -4.18 -2.49 -23.88
CA LEU A 110 -5.18 -1.43 -23.68
C LEU A 110 -4.59 -0.02 -23.86
N LYS A 111 -3.42 0.11 -24.49
CA LYS A 111 -2.72 1.40 -24.63
C LYS A 111 -3.52 2.44 -25.43
N ASP A 112 -4.34 1.98 -26.38
CA ASP A 112 -5.07 2.82 -27.34
C ASP A 112 -6.56 2.97 -26.98
N CYS A 113 -7.00 2.53 -25.79
CA CYS A 113 -8.40 2.61 -25.35
C CYS A 113 -8.83 4.02 -24.90
N LYS A 114 -8.13 5.10 -25.31
CA LYS A 114 -8.50 6.47 -24.92
C LYS A 114 -9.76 6.90 -25.67
N GLY A 115 -10.74 7.42 -24.94
CA GLY A 115 -12.01 7.88 -25.52
C GLY A 115 -13.03 6.77 -25.76
N THR A 116 -12.75 5.51 -25.38
CA THR A 116 -13.74 4.45 -25.47
C THR A 116 -14.80 4.58 -24.36
N PRO A 117 -16.06 4.21 -24.64
CA PRO A 117 -17.10 4.17 -23.61
C PRO A 117 -16.71 3.24 -22.45
N VAL A 118 -17.13 3.59 -21.23
CA VAL A 118 -16.82 2.81 -20.01
C VAL A 118 -17.31 1.36 -20.13
N SER A 119 -18.44 1.13 -20.80
CA SER A 119 -18.96 -0.23 -21.07
C SER A 119 -18.00 -1.05 -21.93
N GLN A 120 -17.46 -0.47 -23.00
CA GLN A 120 -16.48 -1.12 -23.87
C GLN A 120 -15.18 -1.41 -23.13
N MET A 121 -14.66 -0.43 -22.37
CA MET A 121 -13.45 -0.61 -21.58
C MET A 121 -13.56 -1.76 -20.56
N LYS A 122 -14.75 -1.95 -19.96
CA LYS A 122 -15.02 -3.09 -19.09
C LYS A 122 -14.96 -4.42 -19.84
N SER A 123 -15.46 -4.48 -21.08
CA SER A 123 -15.35 -5.67 -21.92
C SER A 123 -13.89 -5.94 -22.27
N ASP A 124 -13.20 -4.94 -22.81
CA ASP A 124 -11.79 -5.04 -23.22
C ASP A 124 -10.91 -5.53 -22.07
N PHE A 125 -11.17 -5.07 -20.84
CA PHE A 125 -10.46 -5.53 -19.65
C PHE A 125 -10.71 -7.02 -19.35
N LYS A 126 -11.98 -7.45 -19.42
CA LYS A 126 -12.33 -8.87 -19.23
C LYS A 126 -11.70 -9.74 -20.32
N ASP A 127 -11.76 -9.30 -21.56
CA ASP A 127 -11.23 -10.04 -22.71
C ASP A 127 -9.71 -10.11 -22.68
N THR A 128 -9.03 -9.02 -22.30
CA THR A 128 -7.58 -9.02 -22.06
C THR A 128 -7.19 -9.97 -20.93
N THR A 129 -7.99 -10.07 -19.88
CA THR A 129 -7.74 -11.02 -18.79
C THR A 129 -7.84 -12.46 -19.28
N LYS A 130 -8.87 -12.79 -20.09
CA LYS A 130 -9.00 -14.11 -20.71
C LYS A 130 -7.80 -14.41 -21.61
N GLN A 131 -7.41 -13.46 -22.45
CA GLN A 131 -6.24 -13.60 -23.33
C GLN A 131 -4.98 -13.91 -22.53
N TRP A 132 -4.75 -13.23 -21.40
CA TRP A 132 -3.63 -13.52 -20.52
C TRP A 132 -3.65 -14.96 -20.00
N LEU A 133 -4.81 -15.44 -19.52
CA LEU A 133 -4.95 -16.81 -19.00
C LEU A 133 -4.71 -17.86 -20.09
N SER A 134 -5.01 -17.54 -21.34
CA SER A 134 -4.75 -18.40 -22.50
C SER A 134 -3.33 -18.28 -23.06
N LEU A 135 -2.48 -17.38 -22.54
CA LEU A 135 -1.09 -17.28 -22.98
C LEU A 135 -0.28 -18.49 -22.49
N PRO A 136 0.66 -19.00 -23.31
CA PRO A 136 1.66 -19.97 -22.86
C PRO A 136 2.45 -19.44 -21.66
N GLU A 137 2.85 -20.35 -20.76
CA GLU A 137 3.63 -20.00 -19.57
C GLU A 137 4.94 -19.27 -19.91
N SER A 138 5.58 -19.62 -21.04
CA SER A 138 6.77 -18.93 -21.54
C SER A 138 6.52 -17.44 -21.78
N LYS A 139 5.39 -17.09 -22.41
CA LYS A 139 4.99 -15.70 -22.64
C LYS A 139 4.58 -15.00 -21.34
N GLN A 140 3.88 -15.68 -20.44
CA GLN A 140 3.57 -15.11 -19.14
C GLN A 140 4.85 -14.80 -18.34
N LEU A 141 5.85 -15.67 -18.42
CA LEU A 141 7.15 -15.48 -17.79
C LEU A 141 7.91 -14.28 -18.36
N GLU A 142 7.91 -14.08 -19.70
CA GLU A 142 8.48 -12.89 -20.34
C GLU A 142 7.90 -11.61 -19.74
N TYR A 143 6.57 -11.50 -19.65
CA TYR A 143 5.91 -10.34 -19.05
C TYR A 143 6.22 -10.17 -17.56
N ASN A 144 6.34 -11.27 -16.81
CA ASN A 144 6.72 -11.21 -15.40
C ASN A 144 8.15 -10.71 -15.22
N ASN A 145 9.07 -11.06 -16.12
CA ASN A 145 10.44 -10.54 -16.11
C ASN A 145 10.46 -9.04 -16.43
N ILE A 146 9.71 -8.59 -17.44
CA ILE A 146 9.54 -7.15 -17.73
C ILE A 146 9.03 -6.39 -16.49
N ALA A 147 8.05 -6.96 -15.75
CA ALA A 147 7.54 -6.33 -14.53
C ALA A 147 8.61 -6.23 -13.42
N LYS A 148 9.52 -7.21 -13.32
CA LYS A 148 10.65 -7.17 -12.36
C LYS A 148 11.66 -6.10 -12.74
N ASP A 149 12.01 -6.00 -14.02
CA ASP A 149 12.98 -5.01 -14.51
C ASP A 149 12.43 -3.59 -14.30
N LEU A 150 11.18 -3.34 -14.69
CA LEU A 150 10.51 -2.06 -14.46
C LEU A 150 10.46 -1.68 -12.97
N LYS A 151 10.26 -2.66 -12.08
CA LYS A 151 10.27 -2.41 -10.64
C LYS A 151 11.67 -2.02 -10.16
N THR A 152 12.71 -2.66 -10.66
CA THR A 152 14.10 -2.34 -10.32
C THR A 152 14.45 -0.92 -10.77
N ASP A 153 14.16 -0.57 -12.02
CA ASP A 153 14.36 0.78 -12.55
C ASP A 153 13.59 1.84 -11.75
N TYR A 154 12.36 1.52 -11.35
CA TYR A 154 11.55 2.39 -10.52
C TYR A 154 12.16 2.63 -9.14
N GLU A 155 12.69 1.58 -8.49
CA GLU A 155 13.32 1.72 -7.18
C GLU A 155 14.58 2.59 -7.23
N VAL A 156 15.37 2.49 -8.31
CA VAL A 156 16.54 3.34 -8.58
C VAL A 156 16.11 4.80 -8.74
N LYS A 157 15.19 5.09 -9.68
CA LYS A 157 14.69 6.45 -9.92
C LYS A 157 14.05 7.09 -8.68
N LEU A 158 13.33 6.30 -7.88
CA LEU A 158 12.72 6.78 -6.65
C LEU A 158 13.78 7.13 -5.59
N LYS A 159 14.88 6.38 -5.54
CA LYS A 159 16.00 6.65 -4.64
C LYS A 159 16.78 7.89 -5.07
N GLU A 160 17.03 8.05 -6.37
CA GLU A 160 17.63 9.25 -6.96
C GLU A 160 16.80 10.49 -6.63
N TRP A 161 15.50 10.47 -6.96
CA TRP A 161 14.59 11.57 -6.64
C TRP A 161 14.56 11.89 -5.13
N ALA A 162 14.55 10.88 -4.26
CA ALA A 162 14.61 11.12 -2.82
C ALA A 162 15.93 11.80 -2.40
N THR A 163 17.05 11.41 -3.00
CA THR A 163 18.38 11.97 -2.70
C THR A 163 18.50 13.41 -3.19
N GLU A 164 18.06 13.69 -4.42
CA GLU A 164 18.01 15.05 -5.01
C GLU A 164 17.20 16.02 -4.15
N ASN A 165 16.14 15.53 -3.50
CA ASN A 165 15.27 16.32 -2.64
C ASN A 165 15.68 16.29 -1.15
N ASN A 166 16.87 15.81 -0.83
CA ASN A 166 17.40 15.69 0.54
C ASN A 166 16.49 14.90 1.50
N LEU A 167 15.80 13.88 0.99
CA LEU A 167 14.89 13.03 1.74
C LEU A 167 15.56 11.71 2.11
N ARG A 168 15.39 11.29 3.37
CA ARG A 168 15.74 9.91 3.75
C ARG A 168 14.88 8.92 2.96
N TYR A 169 15.52 8.10 2.11
CA TYR A 169 14.83 7.10 1.29
C TYR A 169 14.00 6.12 2.13
N THR A 170 12.83 5.75 1.61
CA THR A 170 12.03 4.62 2.10
C THR A 170 11.20 4.05 0.96
N LYS A 171 10.98 2.73 0.96
CA LYS A 171 10.10 2.07 -0.01
C LYS A 171 8.62 2.49 0.13
N ARG A 172 8.25 3.13 1.25
CA ARG A 172 6.87 3.61 1.48
C ARG A 172 6.67 4.99 0.85
N ILE A 173 6.08 4.99 -0.34
CA ILE A 173 5.79 6.21 -1.13
C ILE A 173 5.02 7.27 -0.33
N SER A 174 4.03 6.86 0.46
CA SER A 174 3.25 7.81 1.29
C SER A 174 4.13 8.58 2.27
N ILE A 175 5.12 7.93 2.87
CA ILE A 175 6.06 8.56 3.81
C ILE A 175 7.02 9.48 3.07
N LEU A 176 7.54 9.05 1.91
CA LEU A 176 8.38 9.92 1.07
C LEU A 176 7.63 11.19 0.65
N ALA A 177 6.41 11.03 0.13
CA ALA A 177 5.57 12.14 -0.30
C ALA A 177 5.23 13.08 0.86
N GLU A 178 4.92 12.55 2.04
CA GLU A 178 4.64 13.37 3.23
C GLU A 178 5.87 14.17 3.67
N ARG A 179 7.06 13.55 3.70
CA ARG A 179 8.32 14.25 4.01
C ARG A 179 8.60 15.37 3.02
N PHE A 180 8.46 15.08 1.73
CA PHE A 180 8.63 16.05 0.67
C PHE A 180 7.65 17.22 0.81
N TYR A 181 6.37 16.92 1.06
CA TYR A 181 5.35 17.94 1.22
C TYR A 181 5.65 18.86 2.41
N LYS A 182 6.01 18.30 3.57
CA LYS A 182 6.36 19.06 4.78
C LYS A 182 7.60 19.95 4.59
N LEU A 183 8.60 19.48 3.85
CA LEU A 183 9.80 20.27 3.55
C LEU A 183 9.45 21.55 2.75
N ASN A 184 8.48 21.45 1.83
CA ASN A 184 8.08 22.56 0.96
C ASN A 184 6.91 23.41 1.53
N HIS A 185 6.33 22.99 2.65
CA HIS A 185 5.24 23.69 3.34
C HIS A 185 5.52 23.66 4.85
N PRO A 186 6.59 24.35 5.31
CA PRO A 186 6.87 24.48 6.73
C PRO A 186 5.69 25.17 7.42
N LYS A 187 5.35 24.70 8.61
CA LYS A 187 4.33 25.32 9.46
C LYS A 187 4.89 26.53 10.18
#